data_AF-A0A962AD88-F1
#
_entry.id   AF-A0A962AD88-F1
#
_cell.length_a   1.000
_cell.length_b   1.000
_cell.length_c   1.000
_cell.angle_alpha   90.00
_cell.angle_beta   90.00
_cell.angle_gamma   90.00
#
_symmetry.space_group_name_H-M   'P 1'
#
loop_
_entity.id
_entity.type
_entity.pdbx_description
1 polymer ?
#
loop_
_entity_poly.entity_id
_entity_poly.type
_entity_poly.pdbx_seq_one_letter_code
_entity_poly.pdbx_strand_id
1 'polypeptide(L)'
;MQTTSVSRQIADLDRALLEQRFATVLELCSKGDVEGVAAYFTPDVVYAGGTWRYYLLAQRREGREACAEMLRALYVTYESLGSRIDFLTVEGDRAALKRTTRLRHRGNGKVADVAICNFLRLRDGLICEYSEFPDTLAIAELDE
;
A
#
# COMPACT_ATOMS: atom_id res chain seq x y z
N MET A 1 -7.77 -4.45 -38.73
CA MET A 1 -8.48 -3.49 -37.85
C MET A 1 -9.12 -4.14 -36.61
N GLN A 2 -8.84 -5.41 -36.27
CA GLN A 2 -9.39 -6.08 -35.06
C GLN A 2 -8.41 -6.10 -33.87
N THR A 3 -7.11 -5.92 -34.13
CA THR A 3 -6.03 -6.06 -33.15
C THR A 3 -6.10 -5.02 -32.01
N THR A 4 -6.51 -3.80 -32.32
CA THR A 4 -6.57 -2.68 -31.35
C THR A 4 -7.67 -2.87 -30.29
N SER A 5 -8.78 -3.54 -30.65
CA SER A 5 -9.89 -3.77 -29.73
C SER A 5 -9.56 -4.84 -28.68
N VAL A 6 -8.87 -5.90 -29.09
CA VAL A 6 -8.48 -7.01 -28.20
C VAL A 6 -7.39 -6.57 -27.23
N SER A 7 -6.37 -5.84 -27.71
CA SER A 7 -5.31 -5.30 -26.83
C SER A 7 -5.86 -4.34 -25.76
N ARG A 8 -6.88 -3.54 -26.10
CA ARG A 8 -7.55 -2.66 -25.13
C ARG A 8 -8.34 -3.45 -24.10
N GLN A 9 -9.10 -4.46 -24.52
CA GLN A 9 -9.84 -5.34 -23.61
C GLN A 9 -8.93 -6.09 -22.63
N ILE A 10 -7.77 -6.58 -23.09
CA ILE A 10 -6.77 -7.23 -22.23
C ILE A 10 -6.21 -6.24 -21.20
N ALA A 11 -5.83 -5.02 -21.64
CA ALA A 11 -5.34 -3.99 -20.73
C ALA A 11 -6.38 -3.55 -19.68
N ASP A 12 -7.65 -3.45 -20.07
CA ASP A 12 -8.75 -3.13 -19.16
C ASP A 12 -8.99 -4.26 -18.14
N LEU A 13 -8.88 -5.52 -18.56
CA LEU A 13 -8.95 -6.70 -17.67
C LEU A 13 -7.79 -6.75 -16.66
N ASP A 14 -6.56 -6.47 -17.13
CA ASP A 14 -5.38 -6.41 -16.26
C ASP A 14 -5.51 -5.29 -15.23
N ARG A 15 -6.02 -4.11 -15.64
CA ARG A 15 -6.32 -3.00 -14.72
C ARG A 15 -7.35 -3.42 -13.67
N ALA A 16 -8.49 -4.00 -14.08
CA ALA A 16 -9.55 -4.39 -13.16
C ALA A 16 -9.06 -5.45 -12.14
N LEU A 17 -8.23 -6.39 -12.58
CA LEU A 17 -7.62 -7.38 -11.70
C LEU A 17 -6.66 -6.73 -10.68
N LEU A 18 -5.86 -5.76 -11.11
CA LEU A 18 -4.96 -5.03 -10.20
C LEU A 18 -5.73 -4.16 -9.21
N GLU A 19 -6.78 -3.47 -9.66
CA GLU A 19 -7.72 -2.75 -8.78
C GLU A 19 -8.29 -3.66 -7.70
N GLN A 20 -8.79 -4.85 -8.09
CA GLN A 20 -9.29 -5.84 -7.15
C GLN A 20 -8.20 -6.30 -6.17
N ARG A 21 -6.98 -6.58 -6.65
CA ARG A 21 -5.87 -7.01 -5.79
C ARG A 21 -5.48 -5.92 -4.78
N PHE A 22 -5.40 -4.67 -5.20
CA PHE A 22 -5.12 -3.56 -4.28
C PHE A 22 -6.24 -3.40 -3.25
N ALA A 23 -7.50 -3.53 -3.65
CA ALA A 23 -8.62 -3.52 -2.70
C ALA A 23 -8.50 -4.65 -1.68
N THR A 24 -8.16 -5.88 -2.11
CA THR A 24 -7.92 -7.01 -1.20
C THR A 24 -6.77 -6.75 -0.24
N VAL A 25 -5.64 -6.21 -0.71
CA VAL A 25 -4.51 -5.85 0.17
C VAL A 25 -4.94 -4.84 1.23
N LEU A 26 -5.70 -3.82 0.86
CA LEU A 26 -6.18 -2.81 1.80
C LEU A 26 -7.19 -3.38 2.81
N GLU A 27 -8.02 -4.33 2.40
CA GLU A 27 -8.90 -5.06 3.31
C GLU A 27 -8.09 -5.90 4.31
N LEU A 28 -7.05 -6.61 3.86
CA LEU A 28 -6.15 -7.37 4.72
C LEU A 28 -5.43 -6.45 5.73
N CYS A 29 -5.02 -5.25 5.30
CA CYS A 29 -4.48 -4.23 6.21
C CYS A 29 -5.48 -3.85 7.31
N SER A 30 -6.77 -3.70 6.97
CA SER A 30 -7.82 -3.40 7.97
C SER A 30 -8.08 -4.53 8.97
N LYS A 31 -7.74 -5.77 8.59
CA LYS A 31 -7.82 -6.95 9.47
C LYS A 31 -6.56 -7.16 10.30
N GLY A 32 -5.50 -6.36 10.08
CA GLY A 32 -4.19 -6.58 10.68
C GLY A 32 -3.50 -7.86 10.18
N ASP A 33 -3.92 -8.41 9.03
CA ASP A 33 -3.40 -9.68 8.49
C ASP A 33 -2.08 -9.46 7.76
N VAL A 34 -0.98 -9.45 8.52
CA VAL A 34 0.37 -9.23 7.99
C VAL A 34 0.76 -10.30 6.97
N GLU A 35 0.47 -11.57 7.25
CA GLU A 35 0.85 -12.68 6.36
C GLU A 35 0.06 -12.63 5.06
N GLY A 36 -1.24 -12.32 5.15
CA GLY A 36 -2.09 -12.08 4.01
C GLY A 36 -1.57 -10.94 3.13
N VAL A 37 -1.15 -9.81 3.72
CA VAL A 37 -0.53 -8.71 2.97
C VAL A 37 0.81 -9.14 2.37
N ALA A 38 1.67 -9.81 3.13
CA ALA A 38 3.00 -10.23 2.71
C ALA A 38 2.97 -11.22 1.54
N ALA A 39 1.89 -12.00 1.40
CA ALA A 39 1.67 -12.88 0.26
C ALA A 39 1.60 -12.15 -1.09
N TYR A 40 1.30 -10.84 -1.09
CA TYR A 40 1.29 -9.99 -2.30
C TYR A 40 2.66 -9.39 -2.64
N PHE A 41 3.69 -9.64 -1.83
CA PHE A 41 5.06 -9.19 -2.10
C PHE A 41 5.88 -10.28 -2.79
N THR A 42 6.82 -9.93 -3.66
CA THR A 42 7.85 -10.88 -4.09
C THR A 42 8.81 -11.20 -2.93
N PRO A 43 9.51 -12.34 -2.93
CA PRO A 43 10.45 -12.70 -1.86
C PRO A 43 11.56 -11.65 -1.64
N ASP A 44 11.98 -11.01 -2.73
CA ASP A 44 13.01 -9.96 -2.84
C ASP A 44 12.44 -8.54 -2.86
N VAL A 45 11.18 -8.34 -2.41
CA VAL A 45 10.54 -7.02 -2.45
C VAL A 45 11.40 -5.94 -1.79
N VAL A 46 11.43 -4.76 -2.39
CA VAL A 46 12.10 -3.60 -1.82
C VAL A 46 11.07 -2.57 -1.41
N TYR A 47 11.01 -2.29 -0.11
CA TYR A 47 10.40 -1.07 0.36
C TYR A 47 11.45 0.04 0.33
N ALA A 48 11.29 1.02 -0.58
CA ALA A 48 12.27 2.08 -0.76
C ALA A 48 12.17 3.21 0.27
N GLY A 49 11.16 3.16 1.16
CA GLY A 49 10.92 4.19 2.18
C GLY A 49 10.01 5.32 1.70
N GLY A 50 9.66 6.20 2.66
CA GLY A 50 8.94 7.46 2.47
C GLY A 50 9.81 8.70 2.74
N THR A 51 9.25 9.90 2.59
CA THR A 51 10.02 11.16 2.55
C THR A 51 10.50 11.72 3.89
N TRP A 52 10.03 11.25 5.05
CA TRP A 52 10.25 11.99 6.29
C TRP A 52 11.08 11.24 7.34
N ARG A 53 12.22 11.83 7.74
CA ARG A 53 13.19 11.25 8.69
C ARG A 53 12.63 10.83 10.06
N TYR A 54 11.49 11.36 10.48
CA TYR A 54 10.82 11.00 11.74
C TYR A 54 9.64 10.05 11.54
N TYR A 55 9.26 9.78 10.29
CA TYR A 55 8.29 8.73 10.01
C TYR A 55 8.94 7.38 10.32
N LEU A 56 8.33 6.62 11.24
CA LEU A 56 8.85 5.30 11.67
C LEU A 56 9.11 4.34 10.50
N LEU A 57 8.43 4.55 9.37
CA LEU A 57 8.59 3.76 8.15
C LEU A 57 9.45 4.44 7.08
N ALA A 58 10.24 5.48 7.37
CA ALA A 58 11.11 6.07 6.33
C ALA A 58 12.29 5.17 5.93
N GLN A 59 12.57 4.11 6.69
CA GLN A 59 13.70 3.25 6.43
C GLN A 59 13.41 2.25 5.31
N ARG A 60 14.39 2.12 4.42
CA ARG A 60 14.42 1.07 3.40
C ARG A 60 14.36 -0.32 4.07
N ARG A 61 13.56 -1.23 3.49
CA ARG A 61 13.49 -2.65 3.86
C ARG A 61 13.65 -3.49 2.61
N GLU A 62 14.34 -4.62 2.74
CA GLU A 62 14.60 -5.54 1.64
C GLU A 62 14.18 -6.95 2.05
N GLY A 63 13.43 -7.60 1.17
CA GLY A 63 12.85 -8.90 1.39
C GLY A 63 11.46 -8.84 2.02
N ARG A 64 10.66 -9.87 1.72
CA ARG A 64 9.28 -10.02 2.19
C ARG A 64 9.19 -9.99 3.70
N GLU A 65 10.09 -10.68 4.39
CA GLU A 65 10.06 -10.74 5.86
C GLU A 65 10.35 -9.39 6.50
N ALA A 66 11.34 -8.64 6.01
CA ALA A 66 11.63 -7.30 6.52
C ALA A 66 10.45 -6.33 6.33
N CYS A 67 9.70 -6.49 5.24
CA CYS A 67 8.45 -5.74 5.02
C CYS A 67 7.33 -6.22 5.96
N ALA A 68 7.22 -7.51 6.23
CA ALA A 68 6.25 -8.06 7.18
C ALA A 68 6.53 -7.59 8.62
N GLU A 69 7.79 -7.62 9.06
CA GLU A 69 8.22 -7.09 10.36
C GLU A 69 7.88 -5.60 10.50
N MET A 70 8.08 -4.82 9.43
CA MET A 70 7.69 -3.41 9.38
C MET A 70 6.18 -3.23 9.59
N LEU A 71 5.35 -4.04 8.93
CA LEU A 71 3.89 -4.01 9.12
C LEU A 71 3.50 -4.42 10.54
N ARG A 72 4.13 -5.46 11.11
CA ARG A 72 3.89 -5.87 12.51
C ARG A 72 4.20 -4.72 13.46
N ALA A 73 5.34 -4.04 13.27
CA ALA A 73 5.72 -2.89 14.08
C ALA A 73 4.72 -1.74 13.95
N LEU A 74 4.24 -1.44 12.73
CA LEU A 74 3.21 -0.42 12.52
C LEU A 74 1.91 -0.78 13.25
N TYR A 75 1.48 -2.04 13.21
CA TYR A 75 0.22 -2.49 13.78
C TYR A 75 0.20 -2.55 15.31
N VAL A 76 1.37 -2.48 15.96
CA VAL A 76 1.47 -2.25 17.41
C VAL A 76 0.97 -0.85 17.77
N THR A 77 1.29 0.15 16.95
CA THR A 77 0.96 1.55 17.22
C THR A 77 -0.38 1.96 16.61
N TYR A 78 -0.67 1.50 15.40
CA TYR A 78 -1.85 1.91 14.64
C TYR A 78 -2.74 0.74 14.25
N GLU A 79 -4.02 1.04 14.07
CA GLU A 79 -5.00 0.13 13.50
C GLU A 79 -5.60 0.80 12.26
N SER A 80 -5.56 0.09 11.13
CA SER A 80 -6.32 0.50 9.95
C SER A 80 -7.78 0.13 10.13
N LEU A 81 -8.68 1.11 10.07
CA LEU A 81 -10.13 0.92 10.12
C LEU A 81 -10.75 0.79 8.72
N GLY A 82 -9.89 0.62 7.71
CA GLY A 82 -10.28 0.58 6.30
C GLY A 82 -9.60 1.67 5.49
N SER A 83 -9.57 1.46 4.17
CA SER A 83 -9.05 2.41 3.21
C SER A 83 -9.99 2.53 2.02
N ARG A 84 -10.08 3.74 1.47
CA ARG A 84 -10.74 4.00 0.19
C ARG A 84 -9.69 4.39 -0.83
N ILE A 85 -9.76 3.78 -2.01
CA ILE A 85 -8.95 4.18 -3.17
C ILE A 85 -9.52 5.48 -3.73
N ASP A 86 -8.73 6.55 -3.73
CA ASP A 86 -9.09 7.85 -4.31
C ASP A 86 -8.74 7.92 -5.80
N PHE A 87 -7.60 7.31 -6.16
CA PHE A 87 -7.06 7.33 -7.51
C PHE A 87 -6.15 6.12 -7.71
N LEU A 88 -6.26 5.46 -8.85
CA LEU A 88 -5.36 4.37 -9.23
C LEU A 88 -5.04 4.47 -10.72
N THR A 89 -3.74 4.54 -11.03
CA THR A 89 -3.23 4.37 -12.38
C THR A 89 -2.25 3.21 -12.44
N VAL A 90 -2.30 2.48 -13.54
CA VAL A 90 -1.39 1.37 -13.85
C VAL A 90 -0.86 1.61 -15.26
N GLU A 91 0.45 1.57 -15.39
CA GLU A 91 1.16 1.69 -16.67
C GLU A 91 2.22 0.58 -16.74
N GLY A 92 1.93 -0.46 -17.52
CA GLY A 92 2.80 -1.63 -17.62
C GLY A 92 2.96 -2.31 -16.26
N ASP A 93 4.20 -2.36 -15.77
CA ASP A 93 4.57 -2.97 -14.49
C ASP A 93 4.55 -1.99 -13.31
N ARG A 94 4.06 -0.75 -13.51
CA ARG A 94 4.03 0.29 -12.48
C ARG A 94 2.60 0.66 -12.10
N ALA A 95 2.40 0.92 -10.82
CA ALA A 95 1.14 1.45 -10.31
C ALA A 95 1.38 2.66 -9.40
N ALA A 96 0.50 3.65 -9.49
CA ALA A 96 0.39 4.71 -8.50
C ALA A 96 -1.02 4.76 -7.95
N LEU A 97 -1.11 4.76 -6.61
CA LEU A 97 -2.34 4.70 -5.84
C LEU A 97 -2.37 5.90 -4.90
N LYS A 98 -3.44 6.69 -4.93
CA LYS A 98 -3.81 7.55 -3.81
C LYS A 98 -4.94 6.86 -3.05
N ARG A 99 -4.78 6.75 -1.74
CA ARG A 99 -5.82 6.25 -0.83
C ARG A 99 -6.01 7.18 0.35
N THR A 100 -7.20 7.13 0.93
CA THR A 100 -7.47 7.69 2.24
C THR A 100 -7.69 6.53 3.20
N THR A 101 -6.89 6.48 4.26
CA THR A 101 -6.92 5.40 5.26
C THR A 101 -7.40 5.97 6.58
N ARG A 102 -8.44 5.38 7.15
CA ARG A 102 -8.89 5.74 8.48
C ARG A 102 -8.03 5.01 9.50
N LEU A 103 -7.18 5.73 10.22
CA LEU A 103 -6.24 5.18 11.19
C LEU A 103 -6.69 5.49 12.60
N ARG A 104 -6.54 4.51 13.50
CA ARG A 104 -6.66 4.68 14.94
C ARG A 104 -5.29 4.49 15.59
N HIS A 105 -4.84 5.44 16.39
CA HIS A 105 -3.66 5.24 17.23
C HIS A 105 -4.07 4.46 18.49
N ARG A 106 -3.44 3.31 18.72
CA ARG A 106 -3.85 2.35 19.77
C ARG A 106 -3.55 2.86 21.18
N GLY A 107 -2.52 3.69 21.35
CA GLY A 107 -2.11 4.19 22.67
C GLY A 107 -3.01 5.28 23.25
N ASN A 108 -3.56 6.16 22.40
CA ASN A 108 -4.39 7.31 22.81
C ASN A 108 -5.85 7.21 22.32
N GLY A 109 -6.17 6.26 21.44
CA GLY A 109 -7.51 6.03 20.88
C GLY A 109 -7.95 7.03 19.82
N LYS A 110 -7.13 8.05 19.48
CA LYS A 110 -7.46 9.04 18.44
C LYS A 110 -7.65 8.37 17.09
N VAL A 111 -8.51 8.95 16.25
CA VAL A 111 -8.82 8.47 14.90
C VAL A 111 -8.72 9.62 13.92
N ALA A 112 -8.02 9.41 12.80
CA ALA A 112 -7.90 10.39 11.73
C ALA A 112 -7.96 9.70 10.36
N ASP A 113 -8.40 10.45 9.35
CA ASP A 113 -8.28 10.05 7.95
C ASP A 113 -6.93 10.57 7.41
N VAL A 114 -6.10 9.66 6.90
CA VAL A 114 -4.77 9.97 6.39
C VAL A 114 -4.72 9.68 4.90
N ALA A 115 -4.44 10.71 4.10
CA ALA A 115 -4.18 10.54 2.68
C ALA A 115 -2.79 9.94 2.48
N ILE A 116 -2.67 8.92 1.62
CA ILE A 116 -1.42 8.20 1.37
C ILE A 116 -1.26 8.00 -0.12
N CYS A 117 -0.10 8.42 -0.65
CA CYS A 117 0.32 8.11 -2.00
C CYS A 117 1.27 6.91 -1.98
N ASN A 118 0.94 5.87 -2.73
CA ASN A 118 1.73 4.67 -2.91
C ASN A 118 2.22 4.59 -4.35
N PHE A 119 3.51 4.29 -4.53
CA PHE A 119 4.11 4.01 -5.84
C PHE A 119 4.66 2.61 -5.81
N LEU A 120 4.28 1.77 -6.77
CA LEU A 120 4.56 0.34 -6.76
C LEU A 120 5.13 -0.11 -8.11
N ARG A 121 6.03 -1.08 -8.07
CA ARG A 121 6.41 -1.91 -9.22
C ARG A 121 5.94 -3.34 -8.99
N LEU A 122 5.38 -3.94 -10.03
CA LEU A 122 4.80 -5.27 -10.05
C LEU A 122 5.71 -6.20 -10.85
N ARG A 123 5.80 -7.46 -10.45
CA ARG A 123 6.43 -8.54 -11.21
C ARG A 123 5.61 -9.79 -11.00
N ASP A 124 5.10 -10.37 -12.09
CA ASP A 124 4.18 -11.52 -12.07
C ASP A 124 2.94 -11.29 -11.18
N GLY A 125 2.44 -10.04 -11.18
CA GLY A 125 1.29 -9.61 -10.39
C GLY A 125 1.55 -9.45 -8.88
N LEU A 126 2.79 -9.63 -8.42
CA LEU A 126 3.22 -9.36 -7.05
C LEU A 126 3.98 -8.04 -6.98
N ILE A 127 3.92 -7.35 -5.85
CA ILE A 127 4.67 -6.10 -5.62
C ILE A 127 6.14 -6.46 -5.38
N CYS A 128 7.04 -5.96 -6.22
CA CYS A 128 8.49 -6.15 -6.08
C CYS A 128 9.22 -4.88 -5.62
N GLU A 129 8.63 -3.70 -5.79
CA GLU A 129 9.11 -2.46 -5.18
C GLU A 129 7.92 -1.62 -4.73
N TYR A 130 8.04 -0.93 -3.60
CA TYR A 130 7.06 0.10 -3.24
C TYR A 130 7.63 1.21 -2.36
N SER A 131 6.98 2.38 -2.44
CA SER A 131 7.16 3.52 -1.55
C SER A 131 5.80 4.02 -1.09
N GLU A 132 5.75 4.61 0.10
CA GLU A 132 4.57 5.31 0.58
C GLU A 132 4.89 6.70 1.11
N PHE A 133 3.95 7.60 0.88
CA PHE A 133 4.03 9.01 1.26
C PHE A 133 2.70 9.40 1.89
N PRO A 134 2.55 9.19 3.22
CA PRO A 134 1.37 9.64 3.94
C PRO A 134 1.38 11.16 4.13
N ASP A 135 0.22 11.73 4.42
CA ASP A 135 0.10 13.05 5.02
C ASP A 135 0.74 13.02 6.42
N THR A 136 1.99 13.46 6.49
CA THR A 136 2.79 13.43 7.71
C THR A 136 2.27 14.38 8.78
N LEU A 137 1.52 15.43 8.41
CA LEU A 137 0.89 16.32 9.38
C LEU A 137 -0.26 15.59 10.07
N ALA A 138 -1.12 14.92 9.29
CA ALA A 138 -2.21 14.12 9.84
C ALA A 138 -1.72 12.97 10.74
N ILE A 139 -0.57 12.37 10.41
CA ILE A 139 0.07 11.38 11.30
C ILE A 139 0.59 12.03 12.59
N ALA A 140 1.25 13.19 12.51
CA ALA A 140 1.76 13.88 13.69
C ALA A 140 0.63 14.30 14.66
N GLU A 141 -0.48 14.84 14.14
CA GLU A 141 -1.66 15.21 14.93
C GLU A 141 -2.34 13.99 15.59
N LEU A 142 -2.23 12.82 14.95
CA LEU A 142 -2.72 11.55 15.48
C LEU A 142 -1.86 11.03 16.64
N ASP A 143 -0.56 11.34 16.64
CA ASP A 143 0.42 10.93 17.64
C ASP A 143 0.46 11.83 18.90
N GLU A 144 -0.01 13.08 18.79
CA GLU A 144 -0.24 13.97 19.95
C GLU A 144 -1.29 13.42 20.92
#